data_AF-A0A960SKJ9-F1
#
_entry.id   AF-A0A960SKJ9-F1
#
_cell.length_a   1.000
_cell.length_b   1.000
_cell.length_c   1.000
_cell.angle_alpha   90.00
_cell.angle_beta   90.00
_cell.angle_gamma   90.00
#
_symmetry.space_group_name_H-M   'P 1'
#
loop_
_entity.id
_entity.type
_entity.pdbx_description
1 polymer ?
#
loop_
_entity_poly.entity_id
_entity_poly.type
_entity_poly.pdbx_seq_one_letter_code
_entity_poly.pdbx_strand_id
1 'polypeptide(L)'
;MPGVTVFNYIYYPCDVVWFGQWGWPANSTPPVAIGATSPEQRTSVVPDKTGEPGEQNDIGNLVERYERERGQEEKTAPAKALVATGDERAVEVLKRELFDSYQGRVLPRQEGMRVCSLPGSLGMLGRHSASARKVVVAGMKPSFWEERITWSVEGVSAVDMLVRSSILGVGFSQDNEAWRQLLLLRENADPGYLRQFAGSLVEAACDRYWLAKRGENESGVAGSLHERLMEYGRWLETADGRAWDQWYRGIRHLGLEPESKL
;
A
#
# COMPACT_ATOMS: atom_id res chain seq x y z
N MET A 1 -22.70 32.15 -2.15
CA MET A 1 -21.73 31.05 -1.96
C MET A 1 -22.48 29.75 -2.17
N PRO A 2 -22.23 28.98 -3.24
CA PRO A 2 -22.90 27.70 -3.41
C PRO A 2 -22.33 26.71 -2.41
N GLY A 3 -23.22 26.12 -1.61
CA GLY A 3 -22.91 25.20 -0.53
C GLY A 3 -22.19 23.96 -1.03
N VAL A 4 -21.05 23.64 -0.40
CA VAL A 4 -20.40 22.34 -0.52
C VAL A 4 -21.38 21.32 0.05
N THR A 5 -22.06 20.62 -0.86
CA THR A 5 -22.85 19.45 -0.50
C THR A 5 -21.85 18.36 -0.12
N VAL A 6 -21.73 18.10 1.18
CA VAL A 6 -20.97 16.95 1.69
C VAL A 6 -21.71 15.71 1.22
N PHE A 7 -21.23 15.10 0.14
CA PHE A 7 -21.79 13.88 -0.41
C PHE A 7 -21.56 12.73 0.58
N ASN A 8 -22.61 12.36 1.31
CA ASN A 8 -22.69 11.17 2.17
C ASN A 8 -22.78 9.84 1.39
N TYR A 9 -22.23 9.77 0.17
CA TYR A 9 -22.35 8.61 -0.72
C TYR A 9 -21.01 8.21 -1.36
N ILE A 10 -19.92 8.23 -0.59
CA ILE A 10 -18.83 7.32 -0.88
C ILE A 10 -19.08 6.05 -0.05
N TYR A 11 -20.00 5.23 -0.55
CA TYR A 11 -19.92 3.80 -0.30
C TYR A 11 -18.55 3.40 -0.86
N TYR A 12 -17.54 3.32 0.00
CA TYR A 12 -16.32 2.58 -0.27
C TYR A 12 -16.69 1.11 -0.03
N PRO A 13 -16.85 0.25 -1.05
CA PRO A 13 -16.76 -1.18 -0.83
C PRO A 13 -15.30 -1.62 -0.65
N CYS A 14 -14.35 -0.68 -0.61
CA CYS A 14 -12.96 -0.97 -0.30
C CYS A 14 -12.71 -0.67 1.17
N ASP A 15 -12.36 -1.71 1.90
CA ASP A 15 -11.70 -1.70 3.19
C ASP A 15 -10.44 -0.79 3.18
N VAL A 16 -10.59 0.54 3.19
CA VAL A 16 -9.46 1.50 3.36
C VAL A 16 -8.82 1.34 4.76
N VAL A 17 -9.41 0.52 5.62
CA VAL A 17 -8.82 0.01 6.87
C VAL A 17 -7.52 -0.78 6.62
N TRP A 18 -7.30 -1.31 5.42
CA TRP A 18 -6.21 -2.24 5.11
C TRP A 18 -4.80 -1.78 5.43
N PHE A 19 -4.49 -0.48 5.25
CA PHE A 19 -3.14 0.03 5.53
C PHE A 19 -3.03 0.83 6.83
N GLY A 20 -4.16 1.23 7.45
CA GLY A 20 -4.16 1.92 8.74
C GLY A 20 -3.57 1.08 9.88
N GLN A 21 -3.56 -0.25 9.76
CA GLN A 21 -2.91 -1.16 10.71
C GLN A 21 -1.38 -1.17 10.64
N TRP A 22 -0.76 -0.50 9.66
CA TRP A 22 0.68 -0.26 9.65
C TRP A 22 1.07 1.01 10.42
N GLY A 23 0.15 1.67 11.11
CA GLY A 23 0.45 2.79 12.02
C GLY A 23 1.38 2.36 13.17
N TRP A 24 2.34 3.22 13.50
CA TRP A 24 3.14 3.10 14.74
C TRP A 24 2.21 3.04 15.96
N PRO A 25 2.60 2.38 17.08
CA PRO A 25 1.81 2.45 18.31
C PRO A 25 1.68 3.91 18.75
N ALA A 26 0.46 4.42 18.79
CA ALA A 26 0.11 5.79 19.19
C ALA A 26 0.21 6.02 20.71
N ASN A 27 1.21 5.44 21.38
CA ASN A 27 1.49 5.64 22.80
C ASN A 27 2.66 6.61 22.99
N SER A 28 2.46 7.85 22.54
CA SER A 28 3.15 9.01 23.09
C SER A 28 2.10 10.07 23.39
N THR A 29 1.86 10.26 24.69
CA THR A 29 0.98 11.26 25.27
C THR A 29 1.29 12.63 24.66
N PRO A 30 0.30 13.38 24.13
CA PRO A 30 0.55 14.73 23.67
C PRO A 30 0.95 15.60 24.87
N PRO A 31 2.00 16.44 24.78
CA PRO A 31 2.30 17.38 25.84
C PRO A 31 1.14 18.37 25.98
N VAL A 32 0.72 18.56 27.23
CA VAL A 32 -0.23 19.59 27.65
C VAL A 32 0.24 20.94 27.10
N ALA A 33 -0.63 21.61 26.34
CA ALA A 33 -0.39 22.96 25.87
C ALA A 33 -0.33 23.92 27.07
N ILE A 34 0.88 24.38 27.41
CA ILE A 34 1.09 25.48 28.34
C ILE A 34 1.44 26.73 27.53
N GLY A 35 0.57 27.73 27.63
CA GLY A 35 0.88 29.16 27.61
C GLY A 35 1.62 29.72 26.39
N ALA A 36 0.89 30.46 25.57
CA ALA A 36 1.46 31.36 24.57
C ALA A 36 2.36 32.43 25.23
N THR A 37 3.61 32.52 24.79
CA THR A 37 4.49 33.67 25.03
C THR A 37 5.14 34.16 23.73
N SER A 38 5.40 35.47 23.72
CA SER A 38 5.67 36.38 22.60
C SER A 38 6.87 36.04 21.71
N PRO A 39 6.91 36.47 20.43
CA PRO A 39 7.99 36.14 19.50
C PRO A 39 9.04 37.24 19.46
N GLU A 40 10.05 37.20 20.32
CA GLU A 40 11.29 37.96 20.10
C GLU A 40 12.53 37.13 20.46
N GLN A 41 13.46 37.08 19.49
CA GLN A 41 14.85 36.61 19.62
C GLN A 41 15.06 35.09 19.81
N ARG A 42 15.10 34.35 18.70
CA ARG A 42 15.87 33.10 18.62
C ARG A 42 17.11 33.32 17.77
N THR A 43 18.24 33.46 18.45
CA THR A 43 19.58 33.26 17.92
C THR A 43 19.68 31.88 17.28
N SER A 44 20.20 31.84 16.05
CA SER A 44 20.49 30.63 15.29
C SER A 44 21.61 29.84 15.98
N VAL A 45 21.25 28.90 16.84
CA VAL A 45 22.14 27.80 17.25
C VAL A 45 22.00 26.73 16.18
N VAL A 46 23.01 26.63 15.32
CA VAL A 46 23.19 25.48 14.43
C VAL A 46 23.55 24.28 15.33
N PRO A 47 22.71 23.24 15.45
CA PRO A 47 23.13 22.04 16.14
C PRO A 47 24.15 21.34 15.26
N ASP A 48 25.36 21.20 15.80
CA ASP A 48 26.43 20.39 15.25
C ASP A 48 25.91 18.95 15.09
N LYS A 49 25.67 18.55 13.83
CA LYS A 49 25.24 17.20 13.46
C LYS A 49 26.48 16.29 13.37
N THR A 50 27.18 16.13 14.48
CA THR A 50 28.06 14.99 14.72
C THR A 50 27.25 13.87 15.38
N GLY A 51 26.20 13.44 14.67
CA GLY A 51 25.49 12.20 14.99
C GLY A 51 26.35 11.04 14.57
N GLU A 52 26.61 10.14 15.52
CA GLU A 52 27.33 8.88 15.40
C GLU A 52 27.00 8.13 14.11
N PRO A 53 27.95 7.36 13.52
CA PRO A 53 27.67 6.52 12.36
C PRO A 53 26.57 5.54 12.78
N GLY A 54 25.36 5.83 12.34
CA GLY A 54 24.16 5.06 12.66
C GLY A 54 24.41 3.60 12.33
N GLU A 55 23.96 2.73 13.24
CA GLU A 55 23.80 1.31 13.04
C GLU A 55 23.51 1.04 11.55
N GLN A 56 24.53 0.61 10.82
CA GLN A 56 24.32 0.15 9.45
C GLN A 56 23.33 -1.00 9.62
N ASN A 57 22.10 -0.79 9.15
CA ASN A 57 21.07 -1.81 9.05
C ASN A 57 21.63 -2.91 8.16
N ASP A 58 22.41 -3.81 8.75
CA ASP A 58 22.93 -4.97 8.08
C ASP A 58 21.71 -5.80 7.71
N ILE A 59 21.41 -5.78 6.41
CA ILE A 59 20.35 -6.54 5.80
C ILE A 59 20.45 -8.03 6.17
N GLY A 60 21.65 -8.57 6.44
CA GLY A 60 21.80 -9.90 7.04
C GLY A 60 21.04 -10.03 8.37
N ASN A 61 21.29 -9.12 9.31
CA ASN A 61 20.61 -9.08 10.61
C ASN A 61 19.09 -8.84 10.47
N LEU A 62 18.65 -8.02 9.51
CA LEU A 62 17.22 -7.80 9.26
C LEU A 62 16.53 -9.04 8.70
N VAL A 63 17.17 -9.77 7.78
CA VAL A 63 16.67 -11.03 7.25
C VAL A 63 16.57 -12.07 8.36
N GLU A 64 17.63 -12.25 9.13
CA GLU A 64 17.63 -13.20 10.26
C GLU A 64 16.55 -12.86 11.28
N ARG A 65 16.37 -11.57 11.60
CA ARG A 65 15.30 -11.12 12.50
C ARG A 65 13.93 -11.46 11.92
N TYR A 66 13.69 -11.12 10.65
CA TYR A 66 12.42 -11.42 9.98
C TYR A 66 12.10 -12.92 10.00
N GLU A 67 13.09 -13.77 9.73
CA GLU A 67 12.92 -15.24 9.72
C GLU A 67 12.69 -15.82 11.12
N ARG A 68 13.25 -15.20 12.18
CA ARG A 68 13.14 -15.65 13.56
C ARG A 68 11.76 -15.37 14.17
N GLU A 69 11.14 -14.26 13.82
CA GLU A 69 9.85 -13.86 14.38
C GLU A 69 8.75 -14.86 14.01
N ARG A 70 7.94 -15.24 15.00
CA ARG A 70 6.85 -16.21 14.83
C ARG A 70 5.53 -15.48 14.64
N GLY A 71 4.97 -15.55 13.45
CA GLY A 71 3.70 -14.92 13.15
C GLY A 71 3.86 -13.58 12.44
N GLN A 72 2.79 -13.14 11.79
CA GLN A 72 2.82 -11.96 10.93
C GLN A 72 2.82 -10.64 11.70
N GLU A 73 2.37 -10.64 12.94
CA GLU A 73 2.34 -9.43 13.76
C GLU A 73 3.75 -8.96 14.08
N GLU A 74 4.58 -9.87 14.61
CA GLU A 74 5.96 -9.62 14.95
C GLU A 74 6.81 -9.33 13.69
N LYS A 75 6.48 -9.96 12.56
CA LYS A 75 7.14 -9.73 11.27
C LYS A 75 6.85 -8.36 10.64
N THR A 76 5.86 -7.62 11.13
CA THR A 76 5.44 -6.33 10.53
C THR A 76 6.56 -5.29 10.56
N ALA A 77 7.22 -5.09 11.71
CA ALA A 77 8.32 -4.13 11.84
C ALA A 77 9.56 -4.50 10.98
N PRO A 78 10.09 -5.74 11.04
CA PRO A 78 11.22 -6.13 10.21
C PRO A 78 10.87 -6.15 8.71
N ALA A 79 9.63 -6.46 8.32
CA ALA A 79 9.20 -6.34 6.91
C ALA A 79 9.40 -4.92 6.37
N LYS A 80 8.99 -3.91 7.13
CA LYS A 80 9.18 -2.50 6.72
C LYS A 80 10.66 -2.14 6.61
N ALA A 81 11.45 -2.55 7.59
CA ALA A 81 12.89 -2.30 7.59
C ALA A 81 13.54 -2.96 6.35
N LEU A 82 13.17 -4.20 6.03
CA LEU A 82 13.60 -4.89 4.82
C LEU A 82 13.23 -4.13 3.55
N VAL A 83 11.97 -3.68 3.42
CA VAL A 83 11.50 -2.89 2.28
C VAL A 83 12.30 -1.61 2.08
N ALA A 84 12.65 -0.93 3.18
CA ALA A 84 13.42 0.31 3.14
C ALA A 84 14.86 0.13 2.64
N THR A 85 15.41 -1.09 2.65
CA THR A 85 16.78 -1.35 2.17
C THR A 85 16.90 -1.34 0.65
N GLY A 86 15.82 -1.68 -0.08
CA GLY A 86 15.87 -1.90 -1.52
C GLY A 86 16.70 -3.12 -1.96
N ASP A 87 17.16 -3.97 -1.03
CA ASP A 87 18.04 -5.11 -1.31
C ASP A 87 17.27 -6.31 -1.88
N GLU A 88 17.86 -7.01 -2.85
CA GLU A 88 17.26 -8.18 -3.50
C GLU A 88 17.01 -9.34 -2.51
N ARG A 89 17.79 -9.45 -1.43
CA ARG A 89 17.53 -10.45 -0.37
C ARG A 89 16.19 -10.22 0.32
N ALA A 90 15.77 -8.96 0.50
CA ALA A 90 14.45 -8.66 1.03
C ALA A 90 13.36 -9.19 0.09
N VAL A 91 13.56 -9.06 -1.22
CA VAL A 91 12.63 -9.58 -2.25
C VAL A 91 12.47 -11.09 -2.12
N GLU A 92 13.57 -11.83 -2.03
CA GLU A 92 13.52 -13.30 -1.92
C GLU A 92 12.89 -13.76 -0.60
N VAL A 93 13.16 -13.08 0.51
CA VAL A 93 12.52 -13.37 1.81
C VAL A 93 11.01 -13.18 1.74
N LEU A 94 10.53 -12.06 1.19
CA LEU A 94 9.09 -11.79 1.07
C LEU A 94 8.41 -12.72 0.06
N LYS A 95 9.09 -13.10 -1.03
CA LYS A 95 8.58 -14.10 -1.98
C LYS A 95 8.44 -15.46 -1.32
N ARG A 96 9.47 -15.94 -0.62
CA ARG A 96 9.41 -17.22 0.11
C ARG A 96 8.31 -17.20 1.16
N GLU A 97 8.12 -16.07 1.85
CA GLU A 97 7.01 -15.95 2.80
C GLU A 97 5.66 -16.10 2.11
N LEU A 98 5.48 -15.45 0.97
CA LEU A 98 4.22 -15.44 0.23
C LEU A 98 3.91 -16.79 -0.44
N PHE A 99 4.94 -17.44 -1.00
CA PHE A 99 4.80 -18.63 -1.83
C PHE A 99 5.07 -19.94 -1.09
N ASP A 100 5.83 -19.96 0.01
CA ASP A 100 6.27 -21.24 0.62
C ASP A 100 5.78 -21.40 2.06
N SER A 101 5.89 -20.36 2.90
CA SER A 101 5.65 -20.45 4.36
C SER A 101 4.24 -20.91 4.77
N TYR A 102 3.26 -20.77 3.87
CA TYR A 102 1.85 -20.96 4.17
C TYR A 102 1.14 -22.06 3.40
N GLN A 103 1.80 -22.74 2.46
CA GLN A 103 1.18 -23.70 1.55
C GLN A 103 0.28 -24.74 2.28
N GLY A 104 -0.91 -24.94 1.74
CA GLY A 104 -1.93 -25.85 2.26
C GLY A 104 -2.67 -25.39 3.52
N ARG A 105 -2.36 -24.21 4.07
CA ARG A 105 -2.97 -23.71 5.30
C ARG A 105 -4.20 -22.83 5.04
N VAL A 106 -5.13 -22.84 5.99
CA VAL A 106 -6.18 -21.81 6.10
C VAL A 106 -5.70 -20.83 7.17
N LEU A 107 -5.54 -19.56 6.80
CA LEU A 107 -5.02 -18.52 7.68
C LEU A 107 -6.17 -17.79 8.38
N PRO A 108 -6.02 -17.50 9.70
CA PRO A 108 -6.91 -16.59 10.39
C PRO A 108 -6.98 -15.26 9.64
N ARG A 109 -8.17 -14.63 9.60
CA ARG A 109 -8.41 -13.43 8.78
C ARG A 109 -7.33 -12.35 8.93
N GLN A 110 -6.94 -12.02 10.17
CA GLN A 110 -5.92 -10.99 10.42
C GLN A 110 -4.52 -11.39 9.92
N GLU A 111 -4.11 -12.64 10.12
CA GLU A 111 -2.83 -13.15 9.62
C GLU A 111 -2.83 -13.16 8.08
N GLY A 112 -3.91 -13.69 7.48
CA GLY A 112 -4.10 -13.70 6.03
C GLY A 112 -4.06 -12.31 5.41
N MET A 113 -4.68 -11.31 6.06
CA MET A 113 -4.59 -9.92 5.63
C MET A 113 -3.14 -9.42 5.59
N ARG A 114 -2.35 -9.70 6.63
CA ARG A 114 -0.93 -9.31 6.66
C ARG A 114 -0.13 -10.00 5.55
N VAL A 115 -0.31 -11.31 5.33
CA VAL A 115 0.35 -12.01 4.21
C VAL A 115 -0.05 -11.42 2.86
N CYS A 116 -1.34 -11.16 2.66
CA CYS A 116 -1.86 -10.59 1.42
C CYS A 116 -1.39 -9.15 1.17
N SER A 117 -0.85 -8.44 2.16
CA SER A 117 -0.26 -7.10 1.97
C SER A 117 1.17 -7.12 1.41
N LEU A 118 1.85 -8.27 1.42
CA LEU A 118 3.23 -8.42 0.95
C LEU A 118 3.46 -8.02 -0.51
N PRO A 119 2.54 -8.22 -1.48
CA PRO A 119 2.68 -7.65 -2.82
C PRO A 119 2.83 -6.12 -2.84
N GLY A 120 2.19 -5.40 -1.91
CA GLY A 120 2.40 -3.96 -1.77
C GLY A 120 3.84 -3.64 -1.34
N SER A 121 4.38 -4.41 -0.40
CA SER A 121 5.79 -4.33 0.03
C SER A 121 6.78 -4.66 -1.08
N LEU A 122 6.50 -5.70 -1.88
CA LEU A 122 7.25 -6.01 -3.09
C LEU A 122 7.17 -4.86 -4.10
N GLY A 123 6.03 -4.19 -4.19
CA GLY A 123 5.86 -2.99 -5.01
C GLY A 123 6.81 -1.87 -4.61
N MET A 124 6.94 -1.59 -3.31
CA MET A 124 7.91 -0.61 -2.80
C MET A 124 9.36 -1.00 -3.12
N LEU A 125 9.73 -2.27 -2.91
CA LEU A 125 11.05 -2.81 -3.33
C LEU A 125 11.25 -2.73 -4.85
N GLY A 126 10.16 -2.78 -5.61
CA GLY A 126 10.13 -2.66 -7.06
C GLY A 126 10.75 -1.37 -7.60
N ARG A 127 10.95 -0.33 -6.79
CA ARG A 127 11.75 0.85 -7.18
C ARG A 127 13.18 0.50 -7.56
N HIS A 128 13.76 -0.49 -6.88
CA HIS A 128 15.17 -0.85 -7.02
C HIS A 128 15.35 -2.29 -7.55
N SER A 129 14.33 -3.16 -7.41
CA SER A 129 14.39 -4.55 -7.86
C SER A 129 13.49 -4.85 -9.05
N ALA A 130 14.08 -5.29 -10.16
CA ALA A 130 13.33 -5.79 -11.31
C ALA A 130 12.59 -7.09 -11.00
N SER A 131 13.10 -7.92 -10.09
CA SER A 131 12.46 -9.18 -9.66
C SER A 131 11.15 -8.89 -8.93
N ALA A 132 11.17 -7.95 -7.98
CA ALA A 132 9.98 -7.53 -7.26
C ALA A 132 8.91 -6.93 -8.20
N ARG A 133 9.33 -6.10 -9.18
CA ARG A 133 8.44 -5.57 -10.22
C ARG A 133 7.74 -6.67 -11.02
N LYS A 134 8.49 -7.69 -11.44
CA LYS A 134 7.91 -8.82 -12.19
C LYS A 134 6.80 -9.51 -11.40
N VAL A 135 7.00 -9.71 -10.09
CA VAL A 135 5.99 -10.34 -9.24
C VAL A 135 4.73 -9.46 -9.15
N VAL A 136 4.84 -8.17 -8.85
CA VAL A 136 3.65 -7.31 -8.72
C VAL A 136 2.91 -7.11 -10.04
N VAL A 137 3.61 -6.99 -11.16
CA VAL A 137 2.98 -6.87 -12.49
C VAL A 137 2.24 -8.17 -12.86
N ALA A 138 2.86 -9.33 -12.64
CA ALA A 138 2.21 -10.61 -12.88
C ALA A 138 1.03 -10.83 -11.92
N GLY A 139 1.17 -10.40 -10.67
CA GLY A 139 0.17 -10.48 -9.61
C GLY A 139 -1.07 -9.62 -9.82
N MET A 140 -1.11 -8.73 -10.82
CA MET A 140 -2.36 -8.04 -11.18
C MET A 140 -3.41 -9.00 -11.77
N LYS A 141 -3.04 -10.24 -12.13
CA LYS A 141 -3.92 -11.26 -12.71
C LYS A 141 -4.32 -12.30 -11.66
N PRO A 142 -5.62 -12.64 -11.50
CA PRO A 142 -6.04 -13.67 -10.56
C PRO A 142 -5.35 -15.02 -10.78
N SER A 143 -5.24 -15.45 -12.05
CA SER A 143 -4.63 -16.74 -12.42
C SER A 143 -3.18 -16.89 -11.95
N PHE A 144 -2.43 -15.79 -11.84
CA PHE A 144 -1.07 -15.83 -11.32
C PHE A 144 -1.02 -16.37 -9.88
N TRP A 145 -1.98 -15.95 -9.04
CA TRP A 145 -2.09 -16.36 -7.65
C TRP A 145 -2.69 -17.74 -7.51
N GLU A 146 -3.75 -18.04 -8.27
CA GLU A 146 -4.41 -19.36 -8.29
C GLU A 146 -3.42 -20.50 -8.58
N GLU A 147 -2.43 -20.26 -9.44
CA GLU A 147 -1.38 -21.23 -9.78
C GLU A 147 -0.29 -21.39 -8.71
N ARG A 148 -0.11 -20.41 -7.82
CA ARG A 148 1.08 -20.28 -6.96
C ARG A 148 0.81 -20.45 -5.48
N ILE A 149 -0.42 -20.23 -5.04
CA ILE A 149 -0.80 -20.40 -3.64
C ILE A 149 -1.76 -21.56 -3.49
N THR A 150 -1.56 -22.39 -2.47
CA THR A 150 -2.55 -23.38 -2.03
C THR A 150 -3.13 -23.03 -0.66
N TRP A 151 -2.74 -21.90 -0.10
CA TRP A 151 -3.27 -21.38 1.15
C TRP A 151 -4.45 -20.45 0.92
N SER A 152 -5.28 -20.27 1.95
CA SER A 152 -6.49 -19.45 1.89
C SER A 152 -6.65 -18.61 3.17
N VAL A 153 -7.63 -17.71 3.19
CA VAL A 153 -7.94 -16.84 4.34
C VAL A 153 -9.39 -17.07 4.76
N GLU A 154 -9.63 -17.16 6.06
CA GLU A 154 -10.97 -17.36 6.61
C GLU A 154 -11.95 -16.27 6.16
N GLY A 155 -13.01 -16.69 5.46
CA GLY A 155 -14.16 -15.85 5.12
C GLY A 155 -13.94 -14.85 3.99
N VAL A 156 -12.78 -14.85 3.31
CA VAL A 156 -12.47 -13.90 2.23
C VAL A 156 -11.59 -14.53 1.13
N SER A 157 -11.66 -13.99 -0.09
CA SER A 157 -10.82 -14.43 -1.21
C SER A 157 -9.38 -13.91 -1.07
N ALA A 158 -8.43 -14.81 -0.77
CA ALA A 158 -7.01 -14.49 -0.73
C ALA A 158 -6.51 -13.98 -2.09
N VAL A 159 -6.98 -14.58 -3.18
CA VAL A 159 -6.64 -14.20 -4.56
C VAL A 159 -7.05 -12.76 -4.83
N ASP A 160 -8.27 -12.37 -4.47
CA ASP A 160 -8.75 -10.99 -4.67
C ASP A 160 -7.90 -9.99 -3.90
N MET A 161 -7.57 -10.31 -2.65
CA MET A 161 -6.73 -9.47 -1.81
C MET A 161 -5.33 -9.31 -2.41
N LEU A 162 -4.73 -10.39 -2.90
CA LEU A 162 -3.41 -10.36 -3.53
C LEU A 162 -3.40 -9.58 -4.86
N VAL A 163 -4.46 -9.70 -5.66
CA VAL A 163 -4.61 -8.90 -6.89
C VAL A 163 -4.69 -7.40 -6.53
N ARG A 164 -5.53 -7.03 -5.56
CA ARG A 164 -5.64 -5.64 -5.09
C ARG A 164 -4.30 -5.12 -4.60
N SER A 165 -3.61 -5.87 -3.74
CA SER A 165 -2.31 -5.46 -3.20
C SER A 165 -1.22 -5.39 -4.28
N SER A 166 -1.30 -6.19 -5.34
CA SER A 166 -0.38 -6.11 -6.49
C SER A 166 -0.61 -4.86 -7.33
N ILE A 167 -1.87 -4.49 -7.57
CA ILE A 167 -2.23 -3.24 -8.25
C ILE A 167 -1.68 -2.04 -7.47
N LEU A 168 -1.89 -2.01 -6.14
CA LEU A 168 -1.30 -0.98 -5.28
C LEU A 168 0.23 -1.02 -5.31
N GLY A 169 0.82 -2.22 -5.29
CA GLY A 169 2.26 -2.42 -5.42
C GLY A 169 2.85 -1.78 -6.70
N VAL A 170 2.13 -1.85 -7.83
CA VAL A 170 2.54 -1.14 -9.05
C VAL A 170 2.55 0.38 -8.84
N GLY A 171 1.55 0.95 -8.17
CA GLY A 171 1.53 2.37 -7.79
C GLY A 171 2.71 2.75 -6.90
N PHE A 172 3.02 1.92 -5.91
CA PHE A 172 4.14 2.13 -4.98
C PHE A 172 5.52 2.03 -5.64
N SER A 173 5.65 1.23 -6.69
CA SER A 173 6.92 0.99 -7.38
C SER A 173 7.50 2.22 -8.08
N GLN A 174 6.69 3.25 -8.37
CA GLN A 174 7.05 4.43 -9.18
C GLN A 174 7.64 4.11 -10.58
N ASP A 175 7.70 2.84 -10.97
CA ASP A 175 8.29 2.39 -12.24
C ASP A 175 7.33 2.69 -13.40
N ASN A 176 7.87 3.24 -14.48
CA ASN A 176 7.05 3.66 -15.63
C ASN A 176 6.59 2.48 -16.47
N GLU A 177 7.36 1.37 -16.53
CA GLU A 177 6.96 0.21 -17.31
C GLU A 177 5.86 -0.57 -16.59
N ALA A 178 6.00 -0.80 -15.28
CA ALA A 178 4.93 -1.37 -14.47
C ALA A 178 3.65 -0.52 -14.54
N TRP A 179 3.79 0.82 -14.49
CA TRP A 179 2.66 1.73 -14.64
C TRP A 179 1.98 1.62 -16.01
N ARG A 180 2.76 1.47 -17.09
CA ARG A 180 2.22 1.24 -18.44
C ARG A 180 1.38 -0.04 -18.49
N GLN A 181 1.80 -1.10 -17.82
CA GLN A 181 1.02 -2.35 -17.73
C GLN A 181 -0.31 -2.15 -16.98
N LEU A 182 -0.33 -1.34 -15.91
CA LEU A 182 -1.55 -0.98 -15.19
C LEU A 182 -2.51 -0.16 -16.08
N LEU A 183 -1.99 0.79 -16.85
CA LEU A 183 -2.81 1.56 -17.80
C LEU A 183 -3.39 0.68 -18.91
N LEU A 184 -2.62 -0.26 -19.46
CA LEU A 184 -3.14 -1.24 -20.41
C LEU A 184 -4.26 -2.09 -19.81
N LEU A 185 -4.14 -2.45 -18.54
CA LEU A 185 -5.19 -3.19 -17.82
C LEU A 185 -6.45 -2.34 -17.64
N ARG A 186 -6.30 -1.07 -17.26
CA ARG A 186 -7.40 -0.09 -17.17
C ARG A 186 -8.19 0.03 -18.49
N GLU A 187 -7.49 -0.03 -19.62
CA GLU A 187 -8.06 0.14 -20.96
C GLU A 187 -8.67 -1.14 -21.54
N ASN A 188 -8.05 -2.29 -21.28
CA ASN A 188 -8.33 -3.53 -22.01
C ASN A 188 -8.87 -4.68 -21.14
N ALA A 189 -8.93 -4.53 -19.81
CA ALA A 189 -9.46 -5.57 -18.94
C ALA A 189 -10.94 -5.83 -19.23
N ASP A 190 -11.37 -7.08 -19.03
CA ASP A 190 -12.76 -7.43 -19.20
C ASP A 190 -13.65 -6.72 -18.15
N PRO A 191 -14.95 -6.54 -18.44
CA PRO A 191 -15.85 -5.85 -17.54
C PRO A 191 -15.97 -6.49 -16.14
N GLY A 192 -15.77 -7.80 -16.01
CA GLY A 192 -15.79 -8.51 -14.73
C GLY A 192 -14.62 -8.13 -13.84
N TYR A 193 -13.42 -8.11 -14.41
CA TYR A 193 -12.23 -7.63 -13.74
C TYR A 193 -12.39 -6.17 -13.28
N LEU A 194 -12.85 -5.29 -14.18
CA LEU A 194 -13.01 -3.87 -13.86
C LEU A 194 -14.06 -3.61 -12.78
N ARG A 195 -15.18 -4.36 -12.76
CA ARG A 195 -16.14 -4.30 -11.65
C ARG A 195 -15.48 -4.55 -10.30
N GLN A 196 -14.59 -5.54 -10.25
CA GLN A 196 -14.01 -6.03 -9.02
C GLN A 196 -12.84 -5.16 -8.54
N PHE A 197 -11.99 -4.69 -9.46
CA PHE A 197 -10.69 -4.11 -9.14
C PHE A 197 -10.49 -2.64 -9.59
N ALA A 198 -11.45 -2.01 -10.28
CA ALA A 198 -11.27 -0.62 -10.73
C ALA A 198 -11.01 0.37 -9.58
N GLY A 199 -11.61 0.15 -8.41
CA GLY A 199 -11.32 0.97 -7.22
C GLY A 199 -9.84 0.91 -6.80
N SER A 200 -9.23 -0.27 -6.87
CA SER A 200 -7.80 -0.45 -6.56
C SER A 200 -6.90 0.18 -7.63
N LEU A 201 -7.33 0.21 -8.90
CA LEU A 201 -6.61 0.94 -9.96
C LEU A 201 -6.58 2.45 -9.68
N VAL A 202 -7.70 3.03 -9.24
CA VAL A 202 -7.78 4.44 -8.82
C VAL A 202 -6.91 4.71 -7.60
N GLU A 203 -6.96 3.84 -6.58
CA GLU A 203 -6.13 3.98 -5.37
C GLU A 203 -4.63 3.93 -5.72
N ALA A 204 -4.21 3.01 -6.59
CA ALA A 204 -2.83 2.94 -7.07
C ALA A 204 -2.39 4.21 -7.81
N ALA A 205 -3.29 4.86 -8.56
CA ALA A 205 -3.01 6.13 -9.23
C ALA A 205 -2.80 7.27 -8.23
N CYS A 206 -3.67 7.36 -7.22
CA CYS A 206 -3.55 8.32 -6.13
C CYS A 206 -2.26 8.13 -5.34
N ASP A 207 -1.96 6.89 -4.94
CA ASP A 207 -0.72 6.56 -4.22
C ASP A 207 0.51 6.89 -5.06
N ARG A 208 0.49 6.58 -6.36
CA ARG A 208 1.57 6.93 -7.28
C ARG A 208 1.81 8.44 -7.30
N TYR A 209 0.74 9.23 -7.38
CA TYR A 209 0.80 10.70 -7.40
C TYR A 209 1.44 11.26 -6.13
N TRP A 210 1.01 10.80 -4.95
CA TRP A 210 1.52 11.33 -3.68
C TRP A 210 2.96 10.93 -3.40
N LEU A 211 3.35 9.72 -3.76
CA LEU A 211 4.74 9.29 -3.69
C LEU A 211 5.64 10.13 -4.60
N ALA A 212 5.21 10.43 -5.82
CA ALA A 212 5.96 11.30 -6.72
C ALA A 212 6.09 12.74 -6.16
N LYS A 213 5.08 13.23 -5.41
CA LYS A 213 5.07 14.57 -4.82
C LYS A 213 5.96 14.70 -3.58
N ARG A 214 5.99 13.67 -2.73
CA ARG A 214 6.71 13.67 -1.45
C ARG A 214 8.19 13.31 -1.59
N GLY A 215 8.55 12.67 -2.70
CA GLY A 215 9.89 12.16 -2.91
C GLY A 215 10.11 10.82 -2.21
N GLU A 216 11.29 10.24 -2.44
CA GLU A 216 11.60 8.85 -2.08
C GLU A 216 11.70 8.60 -0.57
N ASN A 217 12.00 9.64 0.22
CA ASN A 217 12.33 9.54 1.65
C ASN A 217 11.11 9.55 2.58
N GLU A 218 9.95 10.02 2.12
CA GLU A 218 8.72 9.79 2.85
C GLU A 218 8.25 8.38 2.47
N SER A 219 8.49 7.42 3.38
CA SER A 219 8.00 6.04 3.28
C SER A 219 6.47 6.05 3.28
N GLY A 220 5.93 6.38 2.11
CA GLY A 220 4.53 6.68 1.87
C GLY A 220 3.69 5.43 1.90
N VAL A 221 3.38 4.99 3.11
CA VAL A 221 2.20 4.17 3.47
C VAL A 221 1.79 4.44 4.95
N ALA A 222 2.60 5.16 5.73
CA ALA A 222 2.32 5.45 7.13
C ALA A 222 1.46 6.72 7.30
N GLY A 223 0.19 6.62 6.92
CA GLY A 223 -0.83 7.63 7.24
C GLY A 223 -2.03 6.97 7.89
N SER A 224 -2.64 7.65 8.85
CA SER A 224 -3.98 7.30 9.32
C SER A 224 -4.96 7.24 8.14
N LEU A 225 -6.04 6.47 8.29
CA LEU A 225 -7.12 6.44 7.30
C LEU A 225 -7.61 7.86 6.96
N HIS A 226 -7.71 8.73 7.97
CA HIS A 226 -8.11 10.12 7.79
C HIS A 226 -7.13 10.88 6.86
N GLU A 227 -5.82 10.75 7.06
CA GLU A 227 -4.82 11.39 6.21
C GLU A 227 -4.91 10.88 4.76
N ARG A 228 -5.05 9.56 4.55
CA ARG A 228 -5.23 8.99 3.21
C ARG A 228 -6.49 9.51 2.52
N LEU A 229 -7.60 9.64 3.25
CA LEU A 229 -8.83 10.22 2.70
C LEU A 229 -8.68 11.70 2.34
N MET A 230 -7.97 12.48 3.17
CA MET A 230 -7.67 13.88 2.90
C MET A 230 -6.75 14.02 1.67
N GLU A 231 -5.76 13.14 1.54
CA GLU A 231 -4.87 13.05 0.36
C GLU A 231 -5.64 12.69 -0.90
N TYR A 232 -6.53 11.71 -0.82
CA TYR A 232 -7.40 11.34 -1.93
C TYR A 232 -8.28 12.51 -2.35
N GLY A 233 -8.92 13.20 -1.40
CA GLY A 233 -9.73 14.40 -1.66
C GLY A 233 -8.92 15.49 -2.38
N ARG A 234 -7.70 15.78 -1.92
CA ARG A 234 -6.79 16.73 -2.58
C ARG A 234 -6.37 16.27 -3.98
N TRP A 235 -6.12 14.99 -4.18
CA TRP A 235 -5.77 14.46 -5.51
C TRP A 235 -6.93 14.58 -6.49
N LEU A 236 -8.17 14.40 -6.04
CA LEU A 236 -9.37 14.61 -6.87
C LEU A 236 -9.55 16.07 -7.33
N GLU A 237 -8.91 17.04 -6.69
CA GLU A 237 -8.88 18.44 -7.15
C GLU A 237 -7.89 18.67 -8.32
N THR A 238 -7.09 17.67 -8.67
CA THR A 238 -6.16 17.73 -9.81
C THR A 238 -6.84 17.28 -11.12
N ALA A 239 -6.25 17.65 -12.26
CA ALA A 239 -6.77 17.21 -13.57
C ALA A 239 -6.70 15.68 -13.74
N ASP A 240 -5.61 15.06 -13.28
CA ASP A 240 -5.41 13.61 -13.34
C ASP A 240 -6.39 12.87 -12.43
N GLY A 241 -6.54 13.31 -11.16
CA GLY A 241 -7.49 12.71 -10.23
C GLY A 241 -8.94 12.78 -10.71
N ARG A 242 -9.36 13.91 -11.31
CA ARG A 242 -10.68 14.00 -11.95
C ARG A 242 -10.86 13.03 -13.11
N ALA A 243 -9.83 12.83 -13.94
CA ALA A 243 -9.89 11.91 -15.07
C ALA A 243 -10.04 10.45 -14.60
N TRP A 244 -9.35 10.07 -13.52
CA TRP A 244 -9.51 8.74 -12.90
C TRP A 244 -10.87 8.56 -12.23
N ASP A 245 -11.36 9.54 -11.49
CA ASP A 245 -12.70 9.48 -10.87
C ASP A 245 -13.81 9.39 -11.91
N GLN A 246 -13.73 10.19 -12.98
CA GLN A 246 -14.69 10.14 -14.07
C GLN A 246 -14.71 8.77 -14.76
N TRP A 247 -13.52 8.20 -15.03
CA TRP A 247 -13.41 6.85 -15.59
C TRP A 247 -14.04 5.80 -14.66
N TYR A 248 -13.72 5.84 -13.37
CA TYR A 248 -14.26 4.90 -12.39
C TYR A 248 -15.79 4.99 -12.26
N ARG A 249 -16.34 6.21 -12.24
CA ARG A 249 -17.80 6.43 -12.29
C ARG A 249 -18.41 5.86 -13.57
N GLY A 250 -17.73 6.02 -14.71
CA GLY A 250 -18.15 5.41 -15.98
C GLY A 250 -18.32 3.89 -15.88
N ILE A 251 -17.37 3.20 -15.24
CA ILE A 251 -17.47 1.75 -15.00
C ILE A 251 -18.68 1.40 -14.12
N ARG A 252 -18.97 2.17 -13.07
CA ARG A 252 -20.14 1.95 -12.21
C ARG A 252 -21.46 2.18 -12.93
N HIS A 253 -21.52 3.18 -13.82
CA HIS A 253 -22.74 3.51 -14.56
C HIS A 253 -23.09 2.51 -15.67
N LEU A 254 -22.17 1.64 -16.09
CA LEU A 254 -22.43 0.61 -17.09
C LEU A 254 -23.40 -0.51 -16.61
N GLY A 255 -24.09 -0.33 -15.47
CA GLY A 255 -25.08 -1.29 -14.98
C GLY A 255 -24.47 -2.64 -14.61
N LEU A 256 -23.16 -2.65 -14.41
CA LEU A 256 -22.38 -3.79 -13.98
C LEU A 256 -22.41 -3.86 -12.44
N GLU A 257 -23.58 -3.69 -11.84
CA GLU A 257 -23.76 -3.93 -10.41
C GLU A 257 -23.60 -5.44 -10.19
N PRO A 258 -22.68 -5.90 -9.31
CA PRO A 258 -22.69 -7.29 -8.91
C PRO A 258 -24.06 -7.56 -8.28
N GLU A 259 -24.83 -8.50 -8.82
CA GLU A 259 -26.00 -9.02 -8.12
C GLU A 259 -25.54 -9.36 -6.71
N SER A 260 -26.03 -8.61 -5.74
CA SER A 260 -25.70 -8.78 -4.34
C SER A 260 -26.23 -10.14 -3.90
N LYS A 261 -25.38 -11.17 -4.00
CA LYS A 261 -25.61 -12.43 -3.32
C LYS A 261 -25.39 -12.19 -1.83
N LEU A 262 -26.47 -11.78 -1.16
CA LEU A 262 -26.67 -11.93 0.28
C LEU A 262 -26.74 -13.42 0.63
#